data_AF-A0A849EGQ4-F1
#
_entry.id   AF-A0A849EGQ4-F1
#
_cell.length_a   1.000
_cell.length_b   1.000
_cell.length_c   1.000
_cell.angle_alpha   90.00
_cell.angle_beta   90.00
_cell.angle_gamma   90.00
#
_symmetry.space_group_name_H-M   'P 1'
#
loop_
_entity.id
_entity.type
_entity.pdbx_description
1 polymer ?
#
loop_
_entity_poly.entity_id
_entity_poly.type
_entity_poly.pdbx_seq_one_letter_code
_entity_poly.pdbx_strand_id
1 'polypeptide(L)'
;MLDISPEKVAHVIVRARELDGKVAAWDGVGDEADSDSILESRRDDPTEAELRGFIDDMNVDEQVALVALMWIGRGTYEPDDIQEALDTARSERVNKTEDYLLGVPLLADYLEDGLDKMGISVEAAEEGIL
;
A
#
# COMPACT_ATOMS: atom_id res chain seq x y z
N MET A 1 -10.78 -15.85 -0.70
CA MET A 1 -10.98 -14.94 -1.84
C MET A 1 -10.46 -13.58 -1.42
N LEU A 2 -9.86 -12.79 -2.32
CA LEU A 2 -9.44 -11.42 -1.98
C LEU A 2 -10.71 -10.60 -1.66
N ASP A 3 -10.86 -10.14 -0.43
CA ASP A 3 -12.02 -9.35 0.01
C ASP A 3 -11.75 -7.85 -0.20
N ILE A 4 -11.25 -7.49 -1.38
CA ILE A 4 -10.98 -6.11 -1.78
C ILE A 4 -11.14 -6.00 -3.29
N SER A 5 -11.78 -4.92 -3.76
CA SER A 5 -11.94 -4.71 -5.19
C SER A 5 -10.61 -4.27 -5.81
N PRO A 6 -10.31 -4.71 -7.05
CA PRO A 6 -9.13 -4.25 -7.77
C PRO A 6 -9.03 -2.73 -7.88
N GLU A 7 -10.16 -2.04 -8.05
CA GLU A 7 -10.24 -0.58 -8.12
C GLU A 7 -9.72 0.10 -6.85
N LYS A 8 -10.02 -0.46 -5.67
CA LYS A 8 -9.50 0.07 -4.40
C LYS A 8 -7.99 -0.13 -4.30
N VAL A 9 -7.48 -1.28 -4.77
CA VAL A 9 -6.03 -1.54 -4.80
C VAL A 9 -5.33 -0.58 -5.78
N ALA A 10 -5.88 -0.40 -6.97
CA ALA A 10 -5.37 0.53 -7.96
C ALA A 10 -5.33 1.98 -7.42
N HIS A 11 -6.38 2.41 -6.71
CA HIS A 11 -6.36 3.72 -6.03
C HIS A 11 -5.19 3.85 -5.05
N VAL A 12 -4.94 2.82 -4.23
CA VAL A 12 -3.80 2.80 -3.30
C VAL A 12 -2.47 2.84 -4.06
N ILE A 13 -2.32 2.10 -5.17
CA ILE A 13 -1.11 2.09 -6.00
C ILE A 13 -0.80 3.49 -6.52
N VAL A 14 -1.78 4.17 -7.12
CA VAL A 14 -1.60 5.52 -7.69
C VAL A 14 -1.14 6.49 -6.60
N ARG A 15 -1.84 6.52 -5.47
CA ARG A 15 -1.50 7.42 -4.35
C ARG A 15 -0.16 7.11 -3.71
N ALA A 16 0.18 5.83 -3.56
CA ALA A 16 1.47 5.41 -3.03
C ALA A 16 2.62 5.82 -3.98
N ARG A 17 2.43 5.68 -5.31
CA ARG A 17 3.43 6.07 -6.31
C ARG A 17 3.62 7.59 -6.37
N GLU A 18 2.56 8.37 -6.19
CA GLU A 18 2.65 9.83 -6.01
C GLU A 18 3.46 10.21 -4.77
N LEU A 19 3.25 9.50 -3.65
CA LEU A 19 3.99 9.74 -2.41
C LEU A 19 5.48 9.39 -2.57
N ASP A 20 5.80 8.24 -3.15
CA ASP A 20 7.18 7.80 -3.40
C ASP A 20 7.93 8.78 -4.33
N GLY A 21 7.25 9.29 -5.36
CA GLY A 21 7.81 10.31 -6.26
C GLY A 21 8.14 11.63 -5.54
N LYS A 22 7.31 12.04 -4.56
CA LYS A 22 7.59 13.23 -3.74
C LYS A 22 8.76 13.01 -2.78
N VAL A 23 8.86 11.82 -2.17
CA VAL A 23 9.98 11.46 -1.27
C VAL A 23 11.31 11.49 -2.02
N ALA A 24 11.36 10.86 -3.20
CA ALA A 24 12.55 10.88 -4.04
C ALA A 24 12.98 12.30 -4.45
N ALA A 25 12.02 13.23 -4.62
CA ALA A 25 12.30 14.63 -4.89
C ALA A 25 12.92 15.36 -3.68
N TRP A 26 12.60 14.95 -2.46
CA TRP A 26 13.17 15.53 -1.22
C TRP A 26 14.53 14.96 -0.87
N ASP A 27 14.78 13.66 -1.10
CA ASP A 27 16.10 13.03 -0.96
C ASP A 27 17.16 13.67 -1.86
N GLY A 28 16.76 14.31 -2.97
CA GLY A 28 17.65 15.04 -3.87
C GLY A 28 18.02 16.47 -3.42
N VAL A 29 17.34 17.02 -2.40
CA VAL A 29 17.56 18.39 -1.93
C VAL A 29 18.43 18.36 -0.67
N GLY A 30 19.75 18.26 -0.88
CA GLY A 30 20.81 18.66 0.05
C GLY A 30 20.70 18.17 1.51
N ASP A 31 21.50 17.15 1.85
CA ASP A 31 21.94 16.78 3.20
C ASP A 31 21.89 17.94 4.21
N GLU A 32 20.89 17.93 5.11
CA GLU A 32 20.87 18.58 6.43
C GLU A 32 19.50 18.47 7.16
N ALA A 33 18.50 17.76 6.60
CA ALA A 33 17.27 17.44 7.33
C ALA A 33 17.43 16.11 8.10
N ASP A 34 17.34 16.16 9.43
CA ASP A 34 17.24 14.95 10.28
C ASP A 34 16.09 14.06 9.77
N SER A 35 16.29 12.73 9.71
CA SER A 35 15.25 11.78 9.25
C SER A 35 13.90 11.94 9.97
N ASP A 36 13.92 12.42 11.21
CA ASP A 36 12.72 12.70 12.00
C ASP A 36 11.89 13.85 11.41
N SER A 37 12.54 14.91 10.91
CA SER A 37 11.90 16.08 10.30
C SER A 37 11.29 15.80 8.91
N ILE A 38 11.91 14.89 8.15
CA ILE A 38 11.36 14.39 6.89
C ILE A 38 10.12 13.52 7.16
N LEU A 39 10.19 12.62 8.15
CA LEU A 39 9.04 11.81 8.57
C LEU A 39 7.87 12.65 9.08
N GLU A 40 8.14 13.70 9.86
CA GLU A 40 7.12 14.62 10.37
C GLU A 40 6.47 15.43 9.23
N SER A 41 7.27 15.95 8.28
CA SER A 41 6.75 16.64 7.10
C SER A 41 5.97 15.73 6.15
N ARG A 42 6.31 14.43 6.09
CA ARG A 42 5.58 13.43 5.30
C ARG A 42 4.17 13.18 5.86
N ARG A 43 4.04 13.22 7.19
CA ARG A 43 2.73 13.10 7.87
C ARG A 43 1.82 14.30 7.60
N ASP A 44 2.39 15.47 7.31
CA ASP A 44 1.67 16.68 6.90
C ASP A 44 1.45 16.77 5.37
N ASP A 45 1.92 15.80 4.57
CA ASP A 45 1.64 15.78 3.13
C ASP A 45 0.16 15.41 2.88
N PRO A 46 -0.58 16.24 2.12
CA PRO A 46 -2.00 16.02 1.89
C PRO A 46 -2.30 14.70 1.16
N THR A 47 -1.37 14.19 0.34
CA THR A 47 -1.51 12.90 -0.34
C THR A 47 -1.29 11.75 0.63
N GLU A 48 -0.33 11.84 1.56
CA GLU A 48 -0.17 10.83 2.62
C GLU A 48 -1.42 10.81 3.52
N ALA A 49 -1.93 11.98 3.92
CA ALA A 49 -3.14 12.08 4.74
C ALA A 49 -4.38 11.50 4.04
N GLU A 50 -4.55 11.76 2.74
CA GLU A 50 -5.63 11.19 1.93
C GLU A 50 -5.51 9.66 1.85
N LEU A 51 -4.32 9.14 1.52
CA LEU A 51 -4.09 7.69 1.43
C LEU A 51 -4.29 6.99 2.78
N ARG A 52 -3.80 7.62 3.86
CA ARG A 52 -4.00 7.14 5.23
C ARG A 52 -5.48 7.02 5.55
N GLY A 53 -6.25 8.09 5.29
CA GLY A 53 -7.69 8.11 5.52
C GLY A 53 -8.43 7.07 4.68
N PHE A 54 -8.06 6.93 3.41
CA PHE A 54 -8.66 5.94 2.52
C PHE A 54 -8.47 4.50 3.02
N ILE A 55 -7.29 4.15 3.53
CA ILE A 55 -7.03 2.82 4.09
C ILE A 55 -7.75 2.64 5.43
N ASP A 56 -7.81 3.67 6.28
CA ASP A 56 -8.53 3.62 7.56
C ASP A 56 -10.04 3.42 7.38
N ASP A 57 -10.63 4.05 6.35
CA ASP A 57 -12.06 3.91 5.99
C ASP A 57 -12.41 2.53 5.38
N MET A 58 -11.42 1.73 4.96
CA MET A 58 -11.67 0.36 4.49
C MET A 58 -12.17 -0.53 5.62
N ASN A 59 -12.98 -1.54 5.29
CA ASN A 59 -13.37 -2.54 6.27
C ASN A 59 -12.18 -3.44 6.66
N VAL A 60 -12.31 -4.19 7.76
CA VAL A 60 -11.19 -5.01 8.28
C VAL A 60 -10.72 -6.06 7.28
N ASP A 61 -11.64 -6.73 6.58
CA ASP A 61 -11.29 -7.77 5.62
C ASP A 61 -10.60 -7.18 4.37
N GLU A 62 -11.00 -5.97 3.94
CA GLU A 62 -10.32 -5.20 2.90
C GLU A 62 -8.89 -4.81 3.29
N GLN A 63 -8.69 -4.30 4.51
CA GLN A 63 -7.36 -3.95 5.02
C GLN A 63 -6.45 -5.18 5.12
N VAL A 64 -7.00 -6.31 5.59
CA VAL A 64 -6.28 -7.59 5.67
C VAL A 64 -5.92 -8.08 4.26
N ALA A 65 -6.84 -7.98 3.30
CA ALA A 65 -6.60 -8.36 1.92
C ALA A 65 -5.51 -7.51 1.26
N LEU A 66 -5.48 -6.20 1.55
CA LEU A 66 -4.46 -5.28 1.05
C LEU A 66 -3.06 -5.63 1.58
N VAL A 67 -2.95 -5.98 2.87
CA VAL A 67 -1.69 -6.44 3.48
C VAL A 67 -1.23 -7.77 2.88
N ALA A 68 -2.14 -8.74 2.75
CA ALA A 68 -1.82 -10.04 2.17
C ALA A 68 -1.35 -9.91 0.71
N LEU A 69 -2.00 -9.05 -0.07
CA LEU A 69 -1.62 -8.78 -1.46
C LEU A 69 -0.23 -8.15 -1.56
N MET A 70 0.06 -7.14 -0.72
CA MET A 70 1.40 -6.54 -0.65
C MET A 70 2.47 -7.59 -0.32
N TRP A 71 2.19 -8.50 0.61
CA TRP A 71 3.11 -9.59 0.94
C TRP A 71 3.34 -10.57 -0.21
N ILE A 72 2.32 -10.86 -1.01
CA ILE A 72 2.46 -11.69 -2.22
C ILE A 72 3.34 -10.99 -3.25
N GLY A 73 3.11 -9.70 -3.49
CA GLY A 73 3.95 -8.89 -4.37
C GLY A 73 5.41 -8.91 -3.94
N ARG A 74 5.65 -8.65 -2.65
CA ARG A 74 6.98 -8.70 -2.01
C ARG A 74 7.63 -10.08 -2.02
N GLY A 75 6.87 -11.15 -2.31
CA GLY A 75 7.35 -12.53 -2.29
C GLY A 75 7.51 -13.13 -0.90
N THR A 76 6.77 -12.61 0.09
CA THR A 76 6.67 -13.23 1.43
C THR A 76 5.74 -14.45 1.41
N TYR A 77 4.71 -14.42 0.57
CA TYR A 77 3.83 -15.55 0.30
C TYR A 77 3.71 -15.75 -1.22
N GLU A 78 3.39 -16.96 -1.65
CA GLU A 78 2.99 -17.22 -3.03
C GLU A 78 1.48 -16.98 -3.21
N PRO A 79 1.00 -16.79 -4.46
CA PRO A 79 -0.43 -16.58 -4.74
C PRO A 79 -1.32 -17.73 -4.24
N ASP A 80 -0.78 -18.95 -4.31
CA ASP A 80 -1.46 -20.15 -3.83
C ASP A 80 -1.62 -20.16 -2.29
N ASP A 81 -0.77 -19.42 -1.57
CA ASP A 81 -0.75 -19.31 -0.10
C ASP A 81 -1.62 -18.12 0.40
N ILE A 82 -2.46 -17.53 -0.45
CA ILE A 82 -3.28 -16.35 -0.11
C ILE A 82 -4.10 -16.53 1.16
N GLN A 83 -4.62 -17.73 1.44
CA GLN A 83 -5.39 -17.95 2.67
C GLN A 83 -4.51 -17.83 3.93
N GLU A 84 -3.30 -18.38 3.90
CA GLU A 84 -2.35 -18.26 5.01
C GLU A 84 -1.89 -16.81 5.19
N ALA A 85 -1.66 -16.09 4.09
CA ALA A 85 -1.35 -14.66 4.13
C ALA A 85 -2.47 -13.84 4.78
N LEU A 86 -3.73 -14.12 4.45
CA LEU A 86 -4.90 -13.45 5.05
C LEU A 86 -5.04 -13.76 6.55
N ASP A 87 -4.91 -15.03 6.94
CA ASP A 87 -4.99 -15.43 8.35
C ASP A 87 -3.87 -14.77 9.17
N THR A 88 -2.66 -14.74 8.61
CA THR A 88 -1.51 -14.07 9.24
C THR A 88 -1.74 -12.57 9.35
N ALA A 89 -2.16 -11.91 8.27
CA ALA A 89 -2.44 -10.47 8.28
C ALA A 89 -3.53 -10.11 9.29
N ARG A 90 -4.55 -10.96 9.45
CA ARG A 90 -5.61 -10.78 10.45
C ARG A 90 -5.08 -10.95 11.87
N SER A 91 -4.21 -11.94 12.11
CA SER A 91 -3.61 -12.19 13.42
C SER A 91 -2.59 -11.13 13.82
N GLU A 92 -1.84 -10.60 12.86
CA GLU A 92 -0.77 -9.61 13.08
C GLU A 92 -1.27 -8.16 13.09
N ARG A 93 -2.59 -7.94 12.96
CA ARG A 93 -3.22 -6.61 12.98
C ARG A 93 -3.25 -5.99 14.39
N VAL A 94 -2.08 -5.83 14.99
CA VAL A 94 -1.87 -5.20 16.30
C VAL A 94 -1.73 -3.69 16.21
N ASN A 95 -1.32 -3.18 15.04
CA ASN A 95 -1.20 -1.75 14.73
C ASN A 95 -2.23 -1.34 13.68
N LYS A 96 -2.43 -0.03 13.55
CA LYS A 96 -3.13 0.62 12.45
C LYS A 96 -2.57 0.16 11.11
N THR A 97 -3.41 -0.41 10.25
CA THR A 97 -2.97 -1.01 8.98
C THR A 97 -2.45 0.05 8.02
N GLU A 98 -3.06 1.23 8.05
CA GLU A 98 -2.63 2.41 7.28
C GLU A 98 -1.21 2.83 7.65
N ASP A 99 -0.85 2.86 8.93
CA ASP A 99 0.50 3.22 9.37
C ASP A 99 1.52 2.15 8.98
N TYR A 100 1.14 0.87 9.06
CA TYR A 100 1.99 -0.24 8.62
C TYR A 100 2.28 -0.17 7.13
N LEU A 101 1.24 -0.06 6.29
CA LEU A 101 1.38 -0.02 4.83
C LEU A 101 2.13 1.22 4.35
N LEU A 102 1.84 2.40 4.90
CA LEU A 102 2.55 3.63 4.54
C LEU A 102 4.04 3.61 4.95
N GLY A 103 4.40 2.77 5.92
CA GLY A 103 5.80 2.51 6.29
C GLY A 103 6.53 1.53 5.37
N VAL A 104 5.83 0.86 4.44
CA VAL A 104 6.43 -0.07 3.49
C VAL A 104 7.06 0.70 2.32
N PRO A 105 8.37 0.61 2.11
CA PRO A 105 8.99 1.18 0.91
C PRO A 105 8.52 0.42 -0.33
N LEU A 106 8.37 1.11 -1.47
CA LEU A 106 7.93 0.52 -2.74
C LEU A 106 6.55 -0.15 -2.63
N LEU A 107 5.67 0.39 -1.78
CA LEU A 107 4.33 -0.15 -1.55
C LEU A 107 3.56 -0.29 -2.88
N ALA A 108 3.65 0.72 -3.74
CA ALA A 108 2.99 0.73 -5.04
C ALA A 108 3.43 -0.46 -5.91
N ASP A 109 4.74 -0.69 -6.01
CA ASP A 109 5.29 -1.77 -6.82
C ASP A 109 4.91 -3.15 -6.26
N TYR A 110 4.90 -3.32 -4.94
CA TYR A 110 4.45 -4.58 -4.34
C TYR A 110 2.96 -4.84 -4.55
N LEU A 111 2.10 -3.82 -4.50
CA LEU A 111 0.68 -4.03 -4.77
C LEU A 111 0.41 -4.35 -6.24
N GLU A 112 1.14 -3.70 -7.16
CA GLU A 112 1.10 -3.98 -8.60
C GLU A 112 1.55 -5.42 -8.91
N ASP A 113 2.71 -5.83 -8.39
CA ASP A 113 3.22 -7.20 -8.52
C ASP A 113 2.25 -8.23 -7.90
N GLY A 114 1.63 -7.88 -6.77
CA GLY A 114 0.64 -8.73 -6.11
C GLY A 114 -0.59 -8.96 -6.98
N LEU A 115 -1.12 -7.90 -7.62
CA LEU A 115 -2.26 -8.01 -8.53
C LEU A 115 -1.91 -8.84 -9.77
N ASP A 116 -0.74 -8.61 -10.38
CA ASP A 116 -0.30 -9.36 -11.57
C ASP A 116 -0.16 -10.85 -11.26
N LYS A 117 0.44 -11.19 -10.12
CA LYS A 117 0.55 -12.58 -9.62
C LYS A 117 -0.82 -13.23 -9.35
N MET A 118 -1.83 -12.45 -8.97
CA MET A 118 -3.22 -12.91 -8.84
C MET A 118 -3.97 -12.98 -10.17
N GLY A 119 -3.32 -12.63 -11.29
CA GLY A 119 -3.90 -12.62 -12.63
C GLY A 119 -4.83 -11.42 -12.89
N ILE A 120 -4.66 -10.34 -12.12
CA ILE A 120 -5.46 -9.12 -12.22
C ILE A 120 -4.55 -8.03 -12.79
N SER A 121 -4.86 -7.52 -13.99
CA SER A 121 -4.12 -6.38 -14.52
C SER A 121 -4.52 -5.08 -13.82
N VAL A 122 -3.51 -4.28 -13.45
CA VAL A 122 -3.70 -2.95 -12.86
C VAL A 122 -4.42 -2.01 -13.82
N GLU A 123 -4.09 -2.05 -15.11
CA GLU A 123 -4.72 -1.21 -16.14
C GLU A 123 -6.24 -1.43 -16.19
N ALA A 124 -6.67 -2.69 -16.07
CA ALA A 124 -8.09 -3.04 -16.04
C ALA A 124 -8.80 -2.58 -14.75
N ALA A 125 -8.05 -2.45 -13.66
CA ALA A 125 -8.56 -1.93 -12.39
C ALA A 125 -8.63 -0.39 -12.37
N GLU A 126 -7.75 0.28 -13.12
CA GLU A 126 -7.73 1.74 -13.26
C GLU A 126 -8.83 2.27 -14.19
N GLU A 127 -9.27 1.51 -15.20
CA GLU A 127 -10.37 1.91 -16.10
C GLU A 127 -11.70 2.18 -15.37
N GLY A 128 -11.89 1.67 -14.15
CA GLY A 128 -13.06 1.95 -13.31
C GLY A 128 -12.99 3.26 -12.51
N ILE A 129 -11.81 3.89 -12.45
CA ILE A 129 -11.55 5.07 -11.61
C ILE A 129 -11.73 6.39 -12.40
N LEU A 130 -11.82 6.34 -13.74
CA LEU A 130 -11.83 7.51 -14.65
C LEU A 130 -13.24 7.97 -15.09
#